data_AF-A0A7S4IHZ6-F1
#
_entry.id   AF-A0A7S4IHZ6-F1
#
_cell.length_a   1.000
_cell.length_b   1.000
_cell.length_c   1.000
_cell.angle_alpha   90.00
_cell.angle_beta   90.00
_cell.angle_gamma   90.00
#
_symmetry.space_group_name_H-M   'P 1'
#
loop_
_entity.id
_entity.type
_entity.pdbx_description
1 polymer ?
#
loop_
_entity_poly.entity_id
_entity_poly.type
_entity_poly.pdbx_seq_one_letter_code
_entity_poly.pdbx_strand_id
1 'polypeptide(L)'
;EVILPLGTKDMTCVLQAQSKIYGRTNELQTISRIFSDAVSRSRNAVVIVLGYSGSGKTMLVNKSLEHIKACSKNSVLLIKAKFPQYSVSVLQCLMGVFSELLHEIIKQKDEVELMDQMEAKLGEDLCVLAEQVIPGLKKLFPDLPAPPVLNTMEALARLRQAVCNWVSFVSQTLTN
;
A
#
# COMPACT_ATOMS: atom_id res chain seq x y z
N GLU A 1 -3.01 -52.13 -13.24
CA GLU A 1 -3.00 -50.75 -12.73
C GLU A 1 -4.44 -50.30 -12.53
N VAL A 2 -4.78 -49.78 -11.35
CA VAL A 2 -6.14 -49.29 -11.05
C VAL A 2 -6.15 -47.79 -11.32
N ILE A 3 -6.85 -47.37 -12.37
CA ILE A 3 -7.00 -45.96 -12.73
C ILE A 3 -8.21 -45.43 -11.97
N LEU A 4 -7.98 -44.60 -10.96
CA LEU A 4 -9.03 -43.89 -10.23
C LEU A 4 -9.52 -42.70 -11.08
N PRO A 5 -10.81 -42.60 -11.42
CA PRO A 5 -11.34 -41.44 -12.15
C PRO A 5 -11.32 -40.19 -11.26
N LEU A 6 -10.90 -39.06 -11.83
CA LEU A 6 -10.82 -37.77 -11.13
C LEU A 6 -12.20 -37.31 -10.63
N GLY A 7 -12.23 -36.72 -9.44
CA GLY A 7 -13.44 -36.33 -8.69
C GLY A 7 -14.28 -35.27 -9.40
N THR A 8 -15.26 -35.70 -10.18
CA THR A 8 -16.26 -34.82 -10.84
C THR A 8 -17.32 -34.25 -9.89
N LYS A 9 -17.16 -34.47 -8.57
CA LYS A 9 -18.06 -34.00 -7.51
C LYS A 9 -17.29 -33.43 -6.31
N ASP A 10 -16.07 -32.94 -6.52
CA ASP A 10 -15.35 -32.20 -5.48
C ASP A 10 -16.07 -30.89 -5.20
N MET A 11 -16.92 -30.89 -4.17
CA MET A 11 -17.46 -29.69 -3.58
C MET A 11 -16.45 -29.15 -2.57
N THR A 12 -16.07 -27.89 -2.70
CA THR A 12 -15.24 -27.23 -1.68
C THR A 12 -16.01 -27.19 -0.36
N CYS A 13 -15.59 -27.97 0.65
CA CYS A 13 -16.09 -27.88 2.04
C CYS A 13 -15.78 -26.54 2.73
N VAL A 14 -15.19 -25.58 2.00
CA VAL A 14 -14.91 -24.23 2.51
C VAL A 14 -16.18 -23.40 2.34
N LEU A 15 -16.74 -22.94 3.46
CA LEU A 15 -17.76 -21.90 3.49
C LEU A 15 -17.24 -20.66 2.75
N GLN A 16 -17.62 -20.51 1.48
CA GLN A 16 -17.37 -19.30 0.71
C GLN A 16 -18.37 -18.24 1.17
N ALA A 17 -18.08 -17.60 2.31
CA ALA A 17 -18.86 -16.48 2.77
C ALA A 17 -18.79 -15.38 1.71
N GLN A 18 -19.90 -15.18 0.99
CA GLN A 18 -20.07 -14.01 0.16
C GLN A 18 -19.89 -12.80 1.07
N SER A 19 -18.85 -12.01 0.83
CA SER A 19 -18.56 -10.78 1.56
C SER A 19 -19.54 -9.68 1.13
N LYS A 20 -20.84 -9.96 1.24
CA LYS A 20 -21.93 -9.01 1.02
C LYS A 20 -21.94 -8.03 2.17
N ILE A 21 -21.87 -6.75 1.83
CA ILE A 21 -22.22 -5.68 2.77
C ILE A 21 -23.73 -5.59 2.82
N TYR A 22 -24.29 -5.78 4.00
CA TYR A 22 -25.70 -5.54 4.26
C TYR A 22 -25.87 -4.14 4.88
N GLY A 23 -26.80 -3.35 4.34
CA GLY A 23 -27.25 -2.09 4.93
C GLY A 23 -26.29 -0.90 4.88
N ARG A 24 -25.06 -1.04 4.34
CA ARG A 24 -24.07 0.06 4.26
C ARG A 24 -23.86 0.62 2.85
N THR A 25 -24.88 0.51 2.00
CA THR A 25 -24.81 0.95 0.60
C THR A 25 -24.60 2.45 0.49
N ASN A 26 -25.25 3.24 1.34
CA ASN A 26 -25.14 4.70 1.34
C ASN A 26 -23.72 5.16 1.72
N GLU A 27 -23.11 4.55 2.73
CA GLU A 27 -21.74 4.87 3.14
C GLU A 27 -20.73 4.49 2.07
N LEU A 28 -20.91 3.33 1.42
CA LEU A 28 -20.05 2.89 0.31
C LEU A 28 -20.14 3.87 -0.87
N GLN A 29 -21.34 4.30 -1.25
CA GLN A 29 -21.56 5.32 -2.28
C GLN A 29 -20.92 6.66 -1.88
N THR A 30 -21.02 7.05 -0.61
CA THR A 30 -20.42 8.30 -0.11
C THR A 30 -18.90 8.28 -0.24
N ILE A 31 -18.25 7.18 0.18
CA ILE A 31 -16.79 7.02 0.06
C ILE A 31 -16.37 7.05 -1.41
N SER A 32 -17.12 6.36 -2.28
CA SER A 32 -16.84 6.31 -3.72
C SER A 32 -16.99 7.68 -4.38
N ARG A 33 -18.01 8.45 -3.97
CA ARG A 33 -18.21 9.82 -4.44
C ARG A 33 -17.06 10.74 -4.02
N ILE A 34 -16.66 10.68 -2.74
CA ILE A 34 -15.52 11.46 -2.22
C ILE A 34 -14.25 11.13 -3.00
N PHE A 35 -14.01 9.85 -3.30
CA PHE A 35 -12.89 9.44 -4.14
C PHE A 35 -12.98 10.04 -5.55
N SER A 36 -14.13 9.93 -6.23
CA SER A 36 -14.30 10.50 -7.58
C SER A 36 -14.15 12.03 -7.62
N ASP A 37 -14.64 12.72 -6.60
CA ASP A 37 -14.50 14.18 -6.46
C ASP A 37 -13.04 14.58 -6.19
N ALA A 38 -12.31 13.79 -5.39
CA ALA A 38 -10.90 14.00 -5.11
C ALA A 38 -10.02 13.84 -6.36
N VAL A 39 -10.27 12.78 -7.15
CA VAL A 39 -9.57 12.52 -8.41
C VAL A 39 -9.87 13.62 -9.43
N SER A 40 -11.15 13.96 -9.64
CA SER A 40 -11.54 14.96 -10.64
C SER A 40 -11.04 16.38 -10.35
N ARG A 41 -10.85 16.72 -9.07
CA ARG A 41 -10.36 18.05 -8.65
C ARG A 41 -8.88 18.07 -8.29
N SER A 42 -8.18 16.95 -8.41
CA SER A 42 -6.78 16.78 -7.97
C SER A 42 -6.56 17.27 -6.54
N ARG A 43 -7.45 16.89 -5.61
CA ARG A 43 -7.39 17.27 -4.19
C ARG A 43 -7.20 16.07 -3.28
N ASN A 44 -6.53 16.31 -2.16
CA ASN A 44 -6.42 15.34 -1.09
C ASN A 44 -7.74 15.29 -0.29
N ALA A 45 -8.18 14.08 0.07
CA ALA A 45 -9.36 13.87 0.90
C ALA A 45 -9.02 12.89 2.03
N VAL A 46 -9.59 13.14 3.21
CA VAL A 46 -9.47 12.26 4.37
C VAL A 46 -10.87 11.84 4.80
N VAL A 47 -11.08 10.53 4.96
CA VAL A 47 -12.35 9.97 5.43
C VAL A 47 -12.11 9.26 6.76
N ILE A 48 -12.85 9.66 7.79
CA ILE A 48 -12.78 9.06 9.12
C ILE A 48 -14.08 8.27 9.36
N VAL A 49 -13.96 6.96 9.58
CA VAL A 49 -15.10 6.07 9.83
C VAL A 49 -15.21 5.77 11.32
N LEU A 50 -16.22 6.34 11.97
CA LEU A 50 -16.47 6.19 13.40
C LEU A 50 -17.56 5.15 13.69
N GLY A 51 -17.51 4.50 14.85
CA GLY A 51 -18.55 3.57 15.31
C GLY A 51 -18.05 2.50 16.27
N TYR A 52 -18.97 1.75 16.87
CA TYR A 52 -18.68 0.71 17.85
C TYR A 52 -17.83 -0.46 17.30
N SER A 53 -17.11 -1.14 18.18
CA SER A 53 -16.41 -2.39 17.80
C SER A 53 -17.41 -3.41 17.25
N GLY A 54 -17.02 -4.19 16.24
CA GLY A 54 -17.91 -5.17 15.60
C GLY A 54 -18.98 -4.61 14.64
N SER A 55 -19.13 -3.29 14.50
CA SER A 55 -20.16 -2.68 13.63
C SER A 55 -19.89 -2.78 12.11
N GLY A 56 -18.85 -3.52 11.71
CA GLY A 56 -18.48 -3.72 10.30
C GLY A 56 -17.61 -2.62 9.68
N LYS A 57 -17.01 -1.70 10.45
CA LYS A 57 -16.16 -0.61 9.92
C LYS A 57 -15.04 -1.11 8.99
N THR A 58 -14.31 -2.14 9.41
CA THR A 58 -13.23 -2.73 8.60
C THR A 58 -13.78 -3.34 7.31
N MET A 59 -14.96 -3.96 7.36
CA MET A 59 -15.62 -4.51 6.17
C MET A 59 -16.01 -3.39 5.20
N LEU A 60 -16.58 -2.30 5.71
CA LEU A 60 -16.94 -1.12 4.91
C LEU A 60 -15.73 -0.54 4.18
N VAL A 61 -14.60 -0.36 4.87
CA VAL A 61 -13.37 0.16 4.26
C VAL A 61 -12.86 -0.80 3.18
N ASN A 62 -12.73 -2.10 3.47
CA ASN A 62 -12.24 -3.08 2.51
C ASN A 62 -13.08 -3.11 1.23
N LYS A 63 -14.40 -3.07 1.38
CA LYS A 63 -15.32 -3.12 0.26
C LYS A 63 -15.36 -1.83 -0.54
N SER A 64 -15.14 -0.70 0.12
CA SER A 64 -14.97 0.58 -0.57
C SER A 64 -13.71 0.56 -1.42
N LEU A 65 -12.60 -0.01 -0.92
CA LEU A 65 -11.37 -0.19 -1.69
C LEU A 65 -11.57 -1.13 -2.88
N GLU A 66 -12.24 -2.28 -2.68
CA GLU A 66 -12.59 -3.20 -3.77
C GLU A 66 -13.45 -2.52 -4.83
N HIS A 67 -14.46 -1.74 -4.41
CA HIS A 67 -15.34 -1.02 -5.32
C HIS A 67 -14.60 0.06 -6.10
N ILE A 68 -13.74 0.85 -5.44
CA ILE A 68 -12.88 1.84 -6.09
C ILE A 68 -11.98 1.17 -7.13
N LYS A 69 -11.36 0.03 -6.79
CA LYS A 69 -10.52 -0.73 -7.73
C LYS A 69 -11.32 -1.23 -8.94
N ALA A 70 -12.56 -1.70 -8.74
CA ALA A 70 -13.42 -2.19 -9.81
C ALA A 70 -13.99 -1.08 -10.71
N CYS A 71 -14.25 0.10 -10.15
CA CYS A 71 -14.85 1.23 -10.87
C CYS A 71 -13.81 2.16 -11.51
N SER A 72 -12.56 2.11 -11.09
CA SER A 72 -11.51 2.93 -11.70
C SER A 72 -11.13 2.42 -13.07
N LYS A 73 -11.15 3.32 -14.06
CA LYS A 73 -10.60 3.07 -15.41
C LYS A 73 -9.07 3.23 -15.47
N ASN A 74 -8.49 3.94 -14.50
CA ASN A 74 -7.06 4.22 -14.43
C ASN A 74 -6.39 3.26 -13.44
N SER A 75 -5.07 3.06 -13.57
CA SER A 75 -4.23 2.40 -12.57
C SER A 75 -4.37 3.14 -11.23
N VAL A 76 -5.05 2.52 -10.27
CA VAL A 76 -5.17 3.04 -8.91
C VAL A 76 -4.35 2.15 -7.99
N LEU A 77 -3.36 2.75 -7.34
CA LEU A 77 -2.62 2.10 -6.27
C LEU A 77 -3.40 2.25 -4.97
N LEU A 78 -3.85 1.13 -4.42
CA LEU A 78 -4.50 1.07 -3.11
C LEU A 78 -3.61 0.32 -2.15
N ILE A 79 -3.31 0.94 -1.01
CA ILE A 79 -2.52 0.31 0.05
C ILE A 79 -3.36 0.29 1.31
N LYS A 80 -3.29 -0.81 2.04
CA LYS A 80 -4.07 -1.02 3.25
C LYS A 80 -3.15 -1.42 4.40
N ALA A 81 -3.05 -0.57 5.41
CA ALA A 81 -2.44 -0.95 6.68
C ALA A 81 -3.48 -1.11 7.79
N LYS A 82 -3.18 -2.06 8.68
CA LYS A 82 -3.82 -2.17 9.98
C LYS A 82 -2.85 -1.66 11.02
N PHE A 83 -3.22 -0.62 11.75
CA PHE A 83 -2.51 -0.21 12.96
C PHE A 83 -2.87 -1.19 14.10
N PRO A 84 -1.91 -1.98 14.61
CA PRO A 84 -2.13 -2.80 15.78
C PRO A 84 -2.31 -1.90 17.01
N GLN A 85 -3.25 -2.24 17.89
CA GLN A 85 -3.48 -1.53 19.15
C GLN A 85 -2.22 -1.46 20.04
N TYR A 86 -1.30 -2.42 19.86
CA TYR A 86 -0.07 -2.56 20.64
C TYR A 86 1.20 -2.29 19.80
N SER A 87 1.11 -1.54 18.69
CA SER A 87 2.30 -1.19 17.92
C SER A 87 3.28 -0.34 18.73
N VAL A 88 4.57 -0.65 18.61
CA VAL A 88 5.65 0.06 19.31
C VAL A 88 5.83 1.49 18.77
N SER A 89 5.54 1.73 17.48
CA SER A 89 5.58 3.07 16.89
C SER A 89 4.78 3.21 15.58
N VAL A 90 4.46 4.45 15.21
CA VAL A 90 3.86 4.80 13.89
C VAL A 90 4.78 4.37 12.75
N LEU A 91 6.09 4.54 12.91
CA LEU A 91 7.08 4.17 11.90
C LEU A 91 7.02 2.69 11.55
N GLN A 92 6.89 1.82 12.55
CA GLN A 92 6.79 0.38 12.33
C GLN A 92 5.58 -0.01 11.47
N CYS A 93 4.44 0.68 11.64
CA CYS A 93 3.27 0.46 10.79
C CYS A 93 3.52 0.94 9.36
N LEU A 94 4.22 2.08 9.21
CA LEU A 94 4.58 2.63 7.90
C LEU A 94 5.57 1.74 7.15
N MET A 95 6.51 1.06 7.83
CA MET A 95 7.44 0.12 7.18
C MET A 95 6.69 -0.98 6.42
N GLY A 96 5.60 -1.51 7.00
CA GLY A 96 4.74 -2.50 6.35
C GLY A 96 4.07 -1.94 5.10
N VAL A 97 3.51 -0.73 5.19
CA VAL A 97 2.87 -0.02 4.06
C VAL A 97 3.87 0.18 2.92
N PHE A 98 5.06 0.68 3.23
CA PHE A 98 6.06 0.99 2.20
C PHE A 98 6.66 -0.26 1.58
N SER A 99 6.76 -1.35 2.33
CA SER A 99 7.19 -2.65 1.79
C SER A 99 6.15 -3.23 0.82
N GLU A 100 4.85 -3.14 1.17
CA GLU A 100 3.76 -3.55 0.27
C GLU A 100 3.71 -2.66 -0.98
N LEU A 101 3.89 -1.35 -0.80
CA LEU A 101 3.98 -0.37 -1.87
C LEU A 101 5.12 -0.72 -2.85
N LEU A 102 6.33 -0.96 -2.33
CA LEU A 102 7.49 -1.34 -3.14
C LEU A 102 7.18 -2.60 -3.98
N HIS A 103 6.56 -3.61 -3.36
CA HIS A 103 6.21 -4.84 -4.06
C HIS A 103 5.20 -4.60 -5.19
N GLU A 104 4.19 -3.76 -4.97
CA GLU A 104 3.20 -3.43 -6.02
C GLU A 104 3.82 -2.68 -7.20
N ILE A 105 4.86 -1.86 -6.98
CA ILE A 105 5.57 -1.18 -8.08
C ILE A 105 6.45 -2.16 -8.86
N ILE A 106 7.20 -3.02 -8.18
CA ILE A 106 8.05 -4.04 -8.83
C ILE A 106 7.22 -4.98 -9.72
N LYS A 107 5.95 -5.27 -9.35
CA LYS A 107 5.07 -6.08 -10.19
C LYS A 107 4.65 -5.41 -11.51
N GLN A 108 4.69 -4.07 -11.56
CA GLN A 108 4.13 -3.31 -12.68
C GLN A 108 5.19 -2.85 -13.69
N LYS A 109 6.45 -2.75 -13.27
CA LYS A 109 7.56 -2.24 -14.09
C LYS A 109 8.71 -3.23 -14.16
N ASP A 110 9.56 -3.07 -15.16
CA ASP A 110 10.83 -3.77 -15.22
C ASP A 110 11.71 -3.35 -14.04
N GLU A 111 12.35 -4.34 -13.40
CA GLU A 111 13.16 -4.12 -12.20
C GLU A 111 14.37 -3.22 -12.49
N VAL A 112 15.00 -3.38 -13.66
CA VAL A 112 16.19 -2.61 -14.05
C VAL A 112 15.82 -1.15 -14.29
N GLU A 113 14.75 -0.89 -15.03
CA GLU A 113 14.28 0.47 -15.29
C GLU A 113 13.85 1.17 -14.00
N LEU A 114 13.20 0.42 -13.09
CA LEU A 114 12.81 0.95 -11.78
C LEU A 114 14.03 1.34 -10.96
N MET A 115 15.07 0.50 -10.96
CA MET A 115 16.32 0.78 -10.23
C MET A 115 17.01 2.05 -10.75
N ASP A 116 17.15 2.19 -12.06
CA ASP A 116 17.76 3.39 -12.67
C ASP A 116 16.98 4.67 -12.31
N GLN A 117 15.64 4.61 -12.35
CA GLN A 117 14.79 5.73 -11.98
C GLN A 117 14.88 6.08 -10.49
N MET A 118 15.00 5.06 -9.64
CA MET A 118 15.19 5.23 -8.19
C MET A 118 16.53 5.89 -7.89
N GLU A 119 17.62 5.43 -8.48
CA GLU A 119 18.94 6.04 -8.28
C GLU A 119 18.96 7.49 -8.76
N ALA A 120 18.39 7.77 -9.94
CA ALA A 120 18.35 9.11 -10.51
C ALA A 120 17.54 10.12 -9.66
N LYS A 121 16.45 9.67 -9.00
CA LYS A 121 15.55 10.56 -8.25
C LYS A 121 15.77 10.59 -6.75
N LEU A 122 16.11 9.45 -6.14
CA LEU A 122 16.25 9.30 -4.69
C LEU A 122 17.71 9.40 -4.25
N GLY A 123 18.67 8.96 -5.07
CA GLY A 123 20.10 9.08 -4.77
C GLY A 123 20.46 8.66 -3.34
N GLU A 124 21.06 9.57 -2.57
CA GLU A 124 21.47 9.33 -1.19
C GLU A 124 20.31 9.03 -0.21
N ASP A 125 19.07 9.36 -0.56
CA ASP A 125 17.90 9.03 0.27
C ASP A 125 17.61 7.53 0.26
N LEU A 126 18.08 6.79 -0.76
CA LEU A 126 17.94 5.33 -0.82
C LEU A 126 18.57 4.64 0.39
N CYS A 127 19.73 5.10 0.83
CA CYS A 127 20.42 4.55 2.00
C CYS A 127 19.58 4.70 3.28
N VAL A 128 19.03 5.89 3.48
CA VAL A 128 18.20 6.20 4.65
C VAL A 128 16.91 5.38 4.63
N LEU A 129 16.27 5.28 3.45
CA LEU A 129 15.06 4.49 3.27
C LEU A 129 15.34 3.00 3.49
N ALA A 130 16.40 2.46 2.91
CA ALA A 130 16.75 1.03 3.00
C ALA A 130 17.09 0.58 4.43
N GLU A 131 17.75 1.44 5.20
CA GLU A 131 18.11 1.18 6.60
C GLU A 131 16.92 1.33 7.55
N GLN A 132 16.16 2.42 7.45
CA GLN A 132 15.23 2.82 8.52
C GLN A 132 13.76 2.50 8.21
N VAL A 133 13.38 2.30 6.94
CA VAL A 133 11.96 2.31 6.54
C VAL A 133 11.57 1.13 5.66
N ILE A 134 12.35 0.83 4.62
CA ILE A 134 12.02 -0.13 3.56
C ILE A 134 13.17 -1.13 3.41
N PRO A 135 13.25 -2.16 4.27
CA PRO A 135 14.31 -3.17 4.19
C PRO A 135 14.38 -3.88 2.85
N GLY A 136 13.26 -3.94 2.11
CA GLY A 136 13.18 -4.51 0.76
C GLY A 136 14.10 -3.84 -0.25
N LEU A 137 14.46 -2.57 -0.06
CA LEU A 137 15.39 -1.86 -0.96
C LEU A 137 16.81 -2.46 -0.93
N LYS A 138 17.23 -3.07 0.19
CA LYS A 138 18.54 -3.74 0.28
C LYS A 138 18.66 -4.94 -0.65
N LYS A 139 17.53 -5.50 -1.12
CA LYS A 139 17.53 -6.58 -2.11
C LYS A 139 17.77 -6.06 -3.53
N LEU A 140 17.27 -4.86 -3.83
CA LEU A 140 17.46 -4.20 -5.12
C LEU A 140 18.86 -3.58 -5.20
N PHE A 141 19.29 -2.93 -4.12
CA PHE A 141 20.56 -2.23 -4.03
C PHE A 141 21.42 -2.83 -2.89
N PRO A 142 22.20 -3.89 -3.16
CA PRO A 142 23.03 -4.53 -2.15
C PRO A 142 24.20 -3.65 -1.68
N ASP A 143 24.70 -2.76 -2.55
CA ASP A 143 25.92 -1.96 -2.33
C ASP A 143 25.63 -0.53 -1.84
N LEU A 144 24.49 -0.28 -1.19
CA LEU A 144 24.16 1.05 -0.67
C LEU A 144 25.16 1.47 0.43
N PRO A 145 25.76 2.67 0.35
CA PRO A 145 26.64 3.16 1.39
C PRO A 145 25.87 3.36 2.71
N ALA A 146 26.57 3.17 3.82
CA ALA A 146 25.99 3.43 5.14
C ALA A 146 25.58 4.91 5.26
N PRO A 147 24.43 5.22 5.87
CA PRO A 147 24.00 6.60 6.05
C PRO A 147 25.01 7.34 6.95
N PRO A 148 25.26 8.64 6.71
CA PRO A 148 26.15 9.43 7.55
C PRO A 148 25.64 9.47 8.99
N VAL A 149 26.57 9.42 9.95
CA VAL A 149 26.25 9.54 11.38
C VAL A 149 25.88 10.99 11.67
N LEU A 150 24.58 11.25 11.79
CA LEU A 150 24.01 12.57 12.07
C LEU A 150 23.50 12.65 13.50
N ASN A 151 23.34 13.88 14.00
CA ASN A 151 22.63 14.09 15.25
C ASN A 151 21.13 13.73 15.11
N THR A 152 20.44 13.54 16.24
CA THR A 152 19.05 13.05 16.25
C THR A 152 18.08 13.96 15.47
N MET A 153 18.29 15.28 15.46
CA MET A 153 17.42 16.22 14.77
C MET A 153 17.63 16.20 13.26
N GLU A 154 18.89 16.19 12.80
CA GLU A 154 19.25 16.09 11.39
C GLU A 154 18.84 14.73 10.80
N ALA A 155 19.02 13.64 11.56
CA ALA A 155 18.57 12.32 11.16
C ALA A 155 17.04 12.28 10.93
N LEU A 156 16.25 12.90 11.81
CA LEU A 156 14.79 12.99 11.64
C LEU A 156 14.38 13.87 10.46
N ALA A 157 15.07 15.00 10.25
CA ALA A 157 14.80 15.87 9.11
C ALA A 157 15.08 15.15 7.79
N ARG A 158 16.21 14.46 7.69
CA ARG A 158 16.59 13.68 6.52
C ARG A 158 15.64 12.51 6.28
N LEU A 159 15.26 11.78 7.33
CA LEU A 159 14.25 10.71 7.22
C LEU A 159 12.92 11.25 6.69
N ARG A 160 12.43 12.39 7.20
CA ARG A 160 11.20 13.01 6.72
C ARG A 160 11.29 13.37 5.23
N GLN A 161 12.41 13.97 4.82
CA GLN A 161 12.66 14.33 3.43
C GLN A 161 12.70 13.09 2.54
N ALA A 162 13.41 12.04 2.94
CA ALA A 162 13.50 10.79 2.22
C ALA A 162 12.11 10.14 2.04
N VAL A 163 11.27 10.15 3.07
CA VAL A 163 9.87 9.65 2.97
C VAL A 163 9.03 10.50 2.02
N CYS A 164 9.16 11.84 2.05
CA CYS A 164 8.45 12.71 1.11
C CYS A 164 8.91 12.48 -0.34
N ASN A 165 10.21 12.31 -0.56
CA ASN A 165 10.79 12.02 -1.87
C ASN A 165 10.35 10.64 -2.37
N TRP A 166 10.30 9.63 -1.49
CA TRP A 166 9.73 8.32 -1.78
C TRP A 166 8.30 8.42 -2.28
N VAL A 167 7.41 9.08 -1.53
CA VAL A 167 6.00 9.23 -1.93
C VAL A 167 5.86 9.98 -3.26
N SER A 168 6.71 11.00 -3.49
CA SER A 168 6.73 11.76 -4.73
C SER A 168 7.21 10.92 -5.92
N PHE A 169 8.24 10.10 -5.73
CA PHE A 169 8.74 9.14 -6.70
C PHE A 169 7.63 8.18 -7.13
N VAL A 170 6.99 7.52 -6.15
CA VAL A 170 5.90 6.57 -6.38
C VAL A 170 4.76 7.20 -7.18
N SER A 171 4.34 8.41 -6.82
CA SER A 171 3.28 9.13 -7.51
C SER A 171 3.61 9.36 -9.00
N GLN A 172 4.85 9.76 -9.29
CA GLN A 172 5.31 10.02 -10.65
C GLN A 172 5.46 8.73 -11.47
N THR A 173 6.01 7.68 -10.85
CA THR A 173 6.25 6.38 -11.50
C THR A 173 4.94 5.69 -11.89
N LEU A 174 3.83 5.97 -11.20
CA LEU A 174 2.50 5.43 -11.53
C LEU A 174 1.74 6.25 -12.57
N THR A 175 2.12 7.52 -12.76
CA THR A 175 1.47 8.42 -13.73
C THR A 175 2.05 8.24 -15.14
N ASN A 176 3.28 7.71 -15.24
CA ASN A 176 4.00 7.42 -16.49
C ASN A 176 3.96 5.93 -16.82
#